data_AF-A0A6P0R647-F1
#
_entry.id   AF-A0A6P0R647-F1
#
_cell.length_a   1.000
_cell.length_b   1.000
_cell.length_c   1.000
_cell.angle_alpha   90.00
_cell.angle_beta   90.00
_cell.angle_gamma   90.00
#
_symmetry.space_group_name_H-M   'P 1'
#
loop_
_entity.id
_entity.type
_entity.pdbx_description
1 polymer ?
#
loop_
_entity_poly.entity_id
_entity_poly.type
_entity_poly.pdbx_seq_one_letter_code
_entity_poly.pdbx_strand_id
1 'polypeptide(L)'
;MLEETMNWSDEDGTGLAFSSSTGFTLSTGAKKSPDAAWIKLERWQSLSQEQKEKFAPICPDFVVELMSPSDNLKTLQAKMTEYMQEPGIKLGWLIDRKGRKVYIYRPGISTKCLENPESVSGEAVLPGFVLKMSKIW
;
A
#
# COMPACT_ATOMS: atom_id res chain seq x y z
N MET A 1 2.79 -9.77 -6.19
CA MET A 1 2.17 -8.53 -5.69
C MET A 1 3.04 -7.34 -6.03
N LEU A 2 4.23 -7.19 -5.43
CA LEU A 2 5.17 -6.12 -5.80
C LEU A 2 5.43 -6.06 -7.31
N GLU A 3 5.79 -7.19 -7.92
CA GLU A 3 5.99 -7.28 -9.38
C GLU A 3 4.75 -6.85 -10.18
N GLU A 4 3.56 -7.28 -9.76
CA GLU A 4 2.30 -6.87 -10.42
C GLU A 4 2.06 -5.36 -10.28
N THR A 5 2.33 -4.78 -9.10
CA THR A 5 2.19 -3.34 -8.85
C THR A 5 3.21 -2.54 -9.65
N MET A 6 4.44 -3.02 -9.78
CA MET A 6 5.50 -2.38 -10.59
C MET A 6 5.15 -2.44 -12.07
N ASN A 7 4.82 -3.62 -12.60
CA ASN A 7 4.46 -3.78 -14.01
C ASN A 7 3.25 -2.90 -14.38
N TRP A 8 2.21 -2.87 -13.54
CA TRP A 8 1.08 -1.98 -13.76
C TRP A 8 1.49 -0.50 -13.69
N SER A 9 2.32 -0.11 -12.72
CA SER A 9 2.76 1.29 -12.57
C SER A 9 3.57 1.75 -13.79
N ASP A 10 4.40 0.88 -14.35
CA ASP A 10 5.20 1.16 -15.54
C ASP A 10 4.32 1.28 -16.80
N GLU A 11 3.27 0.45 -16.92
CA GLU A 11 2.30 0.50 -18.02
C GLU A 11 1.38 1.73 -17.94
N ASP A 12 0.86 2.03 -16.75
CA ASP A 12 -0.05 3.15 -16.51
C ASP A 12 0.69 4.51 -16.57
N GLY A 13 1.94 4.56 -16.09
CA GLY A 13 2.82 5.72 -16.22
C GLY A 13 2.44 6.93 -15.37
N THR A 14 1.41 6.85 -14.51
CA THR A 14 0.96 7.99 -13.68
C THR A 14 1.67 8.08 -12.32
N GLY A 15 2.51 7.10 -11.98
CA GLY A 15 3.21 7.06 -10.70
C GLY A 15 4.36 6.06 -10.64
N LEU A 16 4.86 5.86 -9.43
CA LEU A 16 5.98 4.99 -9.13
C LEU A 16 5.58 3.98 -8.06
N ALA A 17 5.91 2.72 -8.31
CA ALA A 17 5.78 1.64 -7.35
C ALA A 17 7.07 1.46 -6.53
N PHE A 18 6.92 1.07 -5.27
CA PHE A 18 8.01 0.88 -4.31
C PHE A 18 7.87 -0.45 -3.59
N SER A 19 9.01 -1.05 -3.26
CA SER A 19 9.11 -2.31 -2.54
C SER A 19 9.30 -2.12 -1.04
N SER A 20 9.32 -3.23 -0.30
CA SER A 20 9.56 -3.26 1.15
C SER A 20 10.89 -2.66 1.61
N SER A 21 11.87 -2.47 0.72
CA SER A 21 13.13 -1.78 1.04
C SER A 21 12.99 -0.26 1.06
N THR A 22 11.87 0.30 0.57
CA THR A 22 11.62 1.74 0.58
C THR A 22 10.86 2.16 1.82
N GLY A 23 11.48 3.05 2.59
CA GLY A 23 10.89 3.62 3.79
C GLY A 23 10.27 4.99 3.55
N PHE A 24 9.19 5.27 4.28
CA PHE A 24 8.46 6.52 4.30
C PHE A 24 8.39 7.06 5.72
N THR A 25 8.43 8.39 5.86
CA THR A 25 8.20 9.08 7.14
C THR A 25 6.81 9.71 7.09
N LEU A 26 5.93 9.24 7.98
CA LEU A 26 4.57 9.78 8.14
C LEU A 26 4.60 11.18 8.76
N SER A 27 3.48 11.89 8.71
CA SER A 27 3.31 13.23 9.29
C SER A 27 3.59 13.27 10.80
N THR A 28 3.41 12.13 11.48
CA THR A 28 3.72 11.92 12.90
C THR A 28 5.21 11.74 13.18
N GLY A 29 6.05 11.64 12.15
CA GLY A 29 7.46 11.26 12.24
C GLY A 29 7.69 9.74 12.31
N ALA A 30 6.62 8.93 12.31
CA ALA A 30 6.74 7.48 12.28
C ALA A 30 7.37 6.99 10.97
N LYS A 31 8.38 6.14 11.06
CA LYS A 31 9.01 5.50 9.89
C LYS A 31 8.30 4.19 9.57
N LYS A 32 7.86 4.03 8.33
CA LYS A 32 7.15 2.85 7.86
C LYS A 32 7.73 2.33 6.55
N SER A 33 7.75 1.01 6.40
CA SER A 33 8.09 0.31 5.16
C SER A 33 6.92 -0.63 4.86
N PRO A 34 6.05 -0.32 3.88
CA PRO A 34 5.02 -1.25 3.42
C PRO A 34 5.61 -2.30 2.49
N ASP A 35 4.96 -3.46 2.35
CA ASP A 35 5.44 -4.52 1.45
C ASP A 35 5.38 -4.13 -0.03
N ALA A 36 4.41 -3.30 -0.38
CA ALA A 36 4.37 -2.57 -1.63
C ALA A 36 3.72 -1.20 -1.42
N ALA A 37 4.15 -0.20 -2.17
CA ALA A 37 3.53 1.10 -2.19
C ALA A 37 3.48 1.65 -3.62
N TRP A 38 2.59 2.61 -3.84
CA TRP A 38 2.55 3.39 -5.06
C TRP A 38 2.27 4.86 -4.75
N ILE A 39 2.99 5.75 -5.44
CA ILE A 39 2.86 7.20 -5.30
C ILE A 39 2.67 7.82 -6.68
N LYS A 40 1.71 8.74 -6.80
CA LYS A 40 1.58 9.56 -8.01
C LYS A 40 2.87 10.28 -8.35
N LEU A 41 3.21 10.35 -9.64
CA LEU A 41 4.48 10.90 -10.09
C LEU A 41 4.64 12.37 -9.66
N GLU A 42 3.57 13.17 -9.75
CA GLU A 42 3.56 14.58 -9.32
C GLU A 42 3.92 14.74 -7.84
N ARG A 43 3.41 13.86 -6.98
CA ARG A 43 3.66 13.88 -5.53
C ARG A 43 5.11 13.49 -5.24
N TRP A 44 5.62 12.46 -5.91
CA TRP A 44 7.02 12.07 -5.78
C TRP A 44 7.97 13.17 -6.27
N GLN A 45 7.65 13.81 -7.40
CA GLN A 45 8.47 14.87 -7.98
C GLN A 45 8.52 16.13 -7.12
N SER A 46 7.51 16.39 -6.29
CA SER A 46 7.53 17.51 -5.33
C SER A 46 8.59 17.38 -4.22
N LEU A 47 9.16 16.19 -4.02
CA LEU A 47 10.22 15.96 -3.05
C LEU A 47 11.58 16.38 -3.62
N SER A 48 12.43 16.94 -2.76
CA SER A 48 13.83 17.19 -3.07
C SER A 48 14.61 15.88 -3.25
N GLN A 49 15.74 15.93 -3.94
CA GLN A 49 16.60 14.76 -4.12
C GLN A 49 17.07 14.18 -2.77
N GLU A 50 17.44 15.04 -1.81
CA GLU A 50 17.84 14.61 -0.47
C GLU A 50 16.71 13.90 0.29
N GLN A 51 15.46 14.34 0.12
CA GLN A 51 14.29 13.69 0.71
C GLN A 51 14.07 12.29 0.13
N LYS A 52 14.34 12.10 -1.17
CA LYS A 52 14.18 10.81 -1.87
C LYS A 52 15.27 9.78 -1.50
N GLU A 53 16.44 10.24 -1.06
CA GLU A 53 17.57 9.38 -0.66
C GLU A 53 17.47 8.84 0.77
N LYS A 54 16.49 9.31 1.54
CA LYS A 54 16.20 8.90 2.93
C LYS A 54 14.82 8.26 3.01
N PHE A 55 14.29 8.10 4.23
CA PHE A 55 12.88 7.76 4.41
C PHE A 55 12.03 8.95 3.96
N ALA A 56 11.51 8.89 2.74
CA ALA A 56 10.82 10.01 2.10
C ALA A 56 9.68 10.53 2.99
N PRO A 57 9.62 11.84 3.29
CA PRO A 57 8.64 12.41 4.22
C PRO A 57 7.28 12.58 3.55
N ILE A 58 6.71 11.47 3.09
CA ILE A 58 5.44 11.40 2.39
C ILE A 58 4.75 10.07 2.66
N CYS A 59 3.43 10.08 2.84
CA CYS A 59 2.65 8.85 2.84
C CYS A 59 2.27 8.47 1.39
N PRO A 60 2.44 7.20 0.96
CA PRO A 60 2.02 6.79 -0.38
C PRO A 60 0.53 6.97 -0.69
N ASP A 61 0.15 7.04 -1.97
CA ASP A 61 -1.26 7.03 -2.40
C ASP A 61 -1.91 5.66 -2.16
N PHE A 62 -1.12 4.60 -2.32
CA PHE A 62 -1.52 3.22 -2.09
C PHE A 62 -0.45 2.46 -1.32
N VAL A 63 -0.87 1.64 -0.34
CA VAL A 63 0.02 0.76 0.43
C VAL A 63 -0.54 -0.65 0.54
N VAL A 64 0.34 -1.63 0.60
CA VAL A 64 0.01 -3.03 0.89
C VAL A 64 0.87 -3.55 2.03
N GLU A 65 0.23 -4.25 2.96
CA GLU A 65 0.86 -5.02 4.02
C GLU A 65 0.48 -6.49 3.84
N LEU A 66 1.47 -7.35 3.84
CA LEU A 66 1.33 -8.79 3.77
C LEU A 66 1.60 -9.39 5.14
N MET A 67 0.58 -10.00 5.73
CA MET A 67 0.71 -10.60 7.06
C MET A 67 1.66 -11.82 6.98
N SER A 68 2.78 -11.74 7.69
CA SER A 68 3.70 -12.85 7.89
C SER A 68 3.20 -13.81 8.97
N PRO A 69 3.70 -15.06 9.03
CA PRO A 69 3.27 -16.04 10.04
C PRO A 69 3.48 -15.60 11.49
N SER A 70 4.45 -14.71 11.74
CA SER A 70 4.77 -14.16 13.06
C SER A 70 4.00 -12.90 13.42
N ASP A 71 3.28 -12.30 12.46
CA ASP A 71 2.61 -11.03 12.70
C ASP A 71 1.35 -11.18 13.55
N ASN A 72 1.06 -10.11 14.27
CA ASN A 72 -0.20 -9.95 14.98
C ASN A 72 -1.16 -9.12 14.14
N LEU A 73 -2.35 -9.68 13.86
CA LEU A 73 -3.37 -9.02 13.05
C LEU A 73 -3.74 -7.64 13.62
N LYS A 74 -3.96 -7.50 14.93
CA LYS A 74 -4.35 -6.22 15.53
C LYS A 74 -3.26 -5.16 15.36
N THR A 75 -1.99 -5.54 15.48
CA THR A 75 -0.86 -4.64 15.24
C THR A 75 -0.83 -4.14 13.81
N LEU A 76 -1.03 -5.03 12.83
CA LEU A 76 -1.10 -4.63 11.42
C LEU A 76 -2.34 -3.78 11.13
N GLN A 77 -3.50 -4.09 11.70
CA GLN A 77 -4.70 -3.27 11.55
C GLN A 77 -4.52 -1.86 12.15
N ALA A 78 -3.80 -1.75 13.28
CA ALA A 78 -3.42 -0.45 13.84
C ALA A 78 -2.47 0.31 12.90
N LYS A 79 -1.47 -0.36 12.32
CA LYS A 79 -0.57 0.22 11.29
C LYS A 79 -1.36 0.73 10.08
N MET A 80 -2.32 -0.04 9.57
CA MET A 80 -3.19 0.37 8.47
C MET A 80 -4.07 1.57 8.84
N THR A 81 -4.58 1.60 10.08
CA THR A 81 -5.38 2.73 10.57
C THR A 81 -4.57 4.01 10.64
N GLU A 82 -3.31 3.92 11.08
CA GLU A 82 -2.36 5.04 11.09
C GLU A 82 -2.12 5.57 9.67
N TYR A 83 -1.85 4.68 8.69
CA TYR A 83 -1.77 5.12 7.29
C TYR A 83 -3.03 5.85 6.83
N MET A 84 -4.23 5.38 7.19
CA MET A 84 -5.49 6.02 6.76
C MET A 84 -5.73 7.41 7.38
N GLN A 85 -4.94 7.84 8.37
CA GLN A 85 -4.97 9.21 8.90
C GLN A 85 -4.07 10.18 8.11
N GLU A 86 -3.19 9.67 7.26
CA GLU A 86 -2.19 10.48 6.59
C GLU A 86 -2.76 11.27 5.41
N PRO A 87 -2.24 12.47 5.14
CA PRO A 87 -2.59 13.20 3.94
C PRO A 87 -2.08 12.46 2.69
N GLY A 88 -2.97 12.30 1.71
CA GLY A 88 -2.65 11.79 0.39
C GLY A 88 -2.86 10.28 0.20
N ILE A 89 -2.91 9.47 1.26
CA ILE A 89 -3.32 8.07 1.16
C ILE A 89 -4.73 7.96 0.58
N LYS A 90 -4.98 6.96 -0.25
CA LYS A 90 -6.28 6.71 -0.89
C LYS A 90 -6.77 5.29 -0.69
N LEU A 91 -5.86 4.33 -0.65
CA LEU A 91 -6.19 2.91 -0.55
C LEU A 91 -5.10 2.16 0.21
N GLY A 92 -5.53 1.23 1.07
CA GLY A 92 -4.61 0.32 1.76
C GLY A 92 -5.13 -1.11 1.73
N TRP A 93 -4.26 -2.08 1.46
CA TRP A 93 -4.59 -3.50 1.59
C TRP A 93 -3.79 -4.15 2.71
N LEU A 94 -4.48 -4.89 3.58
CA LEU A 94 -3.84 -5.85 4.48
C LEU A 94 -4.26 -7.25 4.07
N ILE A 95 -3.29 -8.08 3.74
CA ILE A 95 -3.48 -9.39 3.14
C ILE A 95 -3.09 -10.47 4.16
N ASP A 96 -4.08 -11.22 4.66
CA ASP A 96 -3.87 -12.37 5.54
C ASP A 96 -3.82 -13.66 4.72
N ARG A 97 -2.62 -14.20 4.51
CA ARG A 97 -2.38 -15.43 3.73
C ARG A 97 -2.95 -16.68 4.35
N LYS A 98 -2.91 -16.76 5.67
CA LYS A 98 -3.35 -17.96 6.38
C LYS A 98 -4.88 -17.99 6.46
N GLY A 99 -5.50 -16.85 6.74
CA GLY A 99 -6.95 -16.70 6.74
C GLY A 99 -7.55 -16.57 5.35
N ARG A 100 -6.73 -16.37 4.32
CA ARG A 100 -7.13 -16.01 2.95
C ARG A 100 -8.07 -14.81 2.92
N LYS A 101 -7.74 -13.76 3.67
CA LYS A 101 -8.57 -12.55 3.77
C LYS A 101 -7.83 -11.34 3.22
N VAL A 102 -8.58 -10.43 2.60
CA VAL A 102 -8.06 -9.12 2.23
C VAL A 102 -8.90 -8.03 2.89
N TYR A 103 -8.26 -7.24 3.73
CA TYR A 103 -8.84 -6.07 4.37
C TYR A 103 -8.51 -4.84 3.53
N ILE A 104 -9.55 -4.15 3.07
CA ILE A 104 -9.46 -2.96 2.24
C ILE A 104 -9.77 -1.74 3.10
N TYR A 105 -8.79 -0.86 3.20
CA TYR A 105 -8.81 0.38 3.95
C TYR A 105 -8.95 1.57 2.99
N ARG A 106 -9.80 2.51 3.35
CA ARG A 106 -9.96 3.81 2.68
C ARG A 106 -10.07 4.90 3.74
N PRO A 107 -9.54 6.12 3.49
CA PRO A 107 -9.67 7.21 4.44
C PRO A 107 -11.13 7.52 4.76
N GLY A 108 -11.46 7.63 6.05
CA GLY A 108 -12.80 7.99 6.54
C GLY A 108 -13.90 6.95 6.33
N ILE A 109 -13.58 5.74 5.84
CA ILE A 109 -14.56 4.67 5.58
C ILE A 109 -14.21 3.44 6.42
N SER A 110 -15.23 2.71 6.86
CA SER A 110 -15.03 1.45 7.57
C SER A 110 -14.30 0.42 6.70
N THR A 111 -13.42 -0.36 7.33
CA THR A 111 -12.66 -1.42 6.66
C THR A 111 -13.60 -2.46 6.06
N LYS A 112 -13.39 -2.79 4.79
CA LYS A 112 -14.08 -3.89 4.12
C LYS A 112 -13.22 -5.15 4.20
N CYS A 113 -13.78 -6.28 4.62
CA CYS A 113 -13.10 -7.58 4.59
C CYS A 113 -13.64 -8.43 3.45
N LEU A 114 -12.75 -8.93 2.60
CA LEU A 114 -13.05 -9.93 1.59
C LEU A 114 -12.55 -11.29 2.06
N GLU A 115 -13.43 -12.28 2.08
CA GLU A 115 -13.13 -13.66 2.45
C GLU A 115 -12.80 -14.46 1.19
N ASN A 116 -11.60 -15.04 1.14
CA ASN A 116 -11.06 -15.84 0.03
C ASN A 116 -11.39 -15.28 -1.37
N PRO A 117 -11.11 -13.99 -1.66
CA PRO A 117 -11.42 -13.43 -2.96
C PRO A 117 -10.52 -14.04 -4.04
N GLU A 118 -11.06 -14.24 -5.25
CA GLU A 118 -10.27 -14.64 -6.42
C GLU A 118 -9.34 -13.51 -6.90
N SER A 119 -9.79 -12.26 -6.75
CA SER A 119 -9.03 -11.07 -7.11
C SER A 119 -9.45 -9.83 -6.34
N VAL A 120 -8.56 -8.84 -6.28
CA VAL A 120 -8.80 -7.55 -5.62
C VAL A 120 -8.48 -6.41 -6.59
N SER A 121 -9.40 -5.45 -6.75
CA SER A 121 -9.24 -4.30 -7.65
C SER A 121 -8.60 -3.12 -6.93
N GLY A 122 -7.68 -2.42 -7.60
CA GLY A 122 -7.09 -1.15 -7.17
C GLY A 122 -8.03 0.06 -7.28
N GLU A 123 -9.29 -0.16 -7.69
CA GLU A 123 -10.35 0.83 -7.76
C GLU A 123 -9.97 2.04 -8.62
N ALA A 124 -10.50 3.23 -8.31
CA ALA A 124 -10.14 4.46 -8.98
C ALA A 124 -8.72 4.95 -8.61
N VAL A 125 -8.06 4.33 -7.63
CA VAL A 125 -6.71 4.71 -7.18
C VAL A 125 -5.65 4.17 -8.13
N LEU A 126 -5.83 2.93 -8.57
CA LEU A 126 -4.99 2.27 -9.57
C LEU A 126 -5.89 1.78 -10.71
N PRO A 127 -6.25 2.66 -11.67
CA PRO A 127 -7.20 2.33 -12.73
C PRO A 127 -6.82 1.05 -13.48
N GLY A 128 -7.78 0.12 -13.57
CA GLY A 128 -7.57 -1.16 -14.28
C GLY A 128 -6.70 -2.19 -13.54
N PHE A 129 -6.04 -1.82 -12.43
CA PHE A 129 -5.25 -2.77 -11.66
C PHE A 129 -6.14 -3.80 -10.95
N VAL A 130 -5.82 -5.08 -11.16
CA VAL A 130 -6.49 -6.21 -10.52
C VAL A 130 -5.45 -7.23 -10.07
N LEU A 131 -5.30 -7.41 -8.76
CA LEU A 131 -4.42 -8.43 -8.20
C LEU A 131 -5.14 -9.78 -8.18
N LYS A 132 -4.61 -10.76 -8.92
CA LYS A 132 -5.08 -12.16 -8.84
C LYS A 132 -4.53 -12.84 -7.58
N MET A 133 -5.42 -13.33 -6.72
CA MET A 133 -5.02 -13.88 -5.42
C MET A 133 -4.45 -15.30 -5.48
N SER A 134 -4.67 -16.02 -6.59
CA SER A 134 -4.03 -17.32 -6.86
C SER A 134 -2.50 -17.28 -6.86
N LYS A 135 -1.90 -16.09 -7.05
CA LYS A 135 -0.45 -15.87 -6.95
C LYS A 135 0.03 -15.57 -5.52
N ILE A 136 -0.88 -15.44 -4.56
CA ILE A 136 -0.61 -14.94 -3.19
C ILE A 136 -0.90 -15.99 -2.11
N TRP A 137 -2.03 -16.70 -2.24
CA TRP A 137 -2.44 -17.78 -1.34
C TRP A 137 -1.76 -19.11 -1.65
#